data_AF-A0A9D2PFH2-F1
#
_entry.id   AF-A0A9D2PFH2-F1
#
_cell.length_a   1.000
_cell.length_b   1.000
_cell.length_c   1.000
_cell.angle_alpha   90.00
_cell.angle_beta   90.00
_cell.angle_gamma   90.00
#
_symmetry.space_group_name_H-M   'P 1'
#
loop_
_entity.id
_entity.type
_entity.pdbx_description
1 polymer ?
#
loop_
_entity_poly.entity_id
_entity_poly.type
_entity_poly.pdbx_seq_one_letter_code
_entity_poly.pdbx_strand_id
1 'polypeptide(L)'
;MRKIDAQMQARMDGMAYALRIAKKEGIEGLEEELKRRGITGINLPASHKEIDKELDKIKMQVLDTVLAMSCLVLRNEFHFGEKRLNRFKERFNFETSCLEDGHTTWADVLEMIRKETGIELQIRENK
;
A
#
# COMPACT_ATOMS: atom_id res chain seq x y z
N MET A 1 19.63 -7.90 -35.89
CA MET A 1 20.61 -7.85 -34.80
C MET A 1 20.00 -7.30 -33.50
N ARG A 2 19.52 -6.05 -33.41
CA ARG A 2 18.93 -5.46 -32.17
C ARG A 2 17.95 -6.32 -31.34
N LYS A 3 17.07 -7.12 -31.96
CA LYS A 3 16.11 -7.97 -31.21
C LYS A 3 16.76 -9.16 -30.51
N ILE A 4 17.83 -9.73 -31.08
CA ILE A 4 18.56 -10.87 -30.50
C ILE A 4 19.33 -10.40 -29.27
N ASP A 5 19.95 -9.22 -29.35
CA ASP A 5 20.70 -8.61 -28.25
C ASP A 5 19.79 -8.27 -27.06
N ALA A 6 18.59 -7.72 -27.32
CA ALA A 6 17.60 -7.44 -26.28
C ALA A 6 17.09 -8.70 -25.57
N GLN A 7 16.87 -9.79 -26.33
CA GLN A 7 16.43 -11.07 -25.75
C GLN A 7 17.54 -11.71 -24.90
N MET A 8 18.80 -11.59 -25.33
CA MET A 8 19.94 -12.08 -24.57
C MET A 8 20.14 -11.29 -23.28
N GLN A 9 19.99 -9.95 -23.34
CA GLN A 9 20.02 -9.11 -22.15
C GLN A 9 18.90 -9.47 -21.16
N ALA A 10 17.67 -9.65 -21.63
CA ALA A 10 16.55 -10.05 -20.77
C ALA A 10 16.78 -11.40 -20.08
N ARG A 11 17.43 -12.36 -20.75
CA ARG A 11 17.83 -13.64 -20.14
C ARG A 11 18.87 -13.44 -19.04
N MET A 12 19.89 -12.62 -19.31
CA MET A 12 20.93 -12.29 -18.32
C MET A 12 20.34 -11.59 -17.09
N ASP A 13 19.45 -10.62 -17.30
CA ASP A 13 18.78 -9.89 -16.22
C ASP A 13 17.90 -10.84 -15.39
N GLY A 14 17.18 -11.76 -16.04
CA GLY A 14 16.38 -12.79 -15.36
C GLY A 14 17.24 -13.75 -14.51
N MET A 15 18.39 -14.18 -15.03
CA MET A 15 19.35 -15.01 -14.29
C MET A 15 19.94 -14.27 -13.09
N ALA A 16 20.32 -13.00 -13.27
CA ALA A 16 20.84 -12.16 -12.19
C ALA A 16 19.79 -11.94 -11.09
N TYR A 17 18.53 -11.74 -11.47
CA TYR A 17 17.40 -11.60 -10.56
C TYR A 17 17.17 -12.89 -9.74
N ALA A 18 17.11 -14.05 -10.39
CA ALA A 18 16.95 -15.34 -9.73
C ALA A 18 18.11 -15.62 -8.75
N LEU A 19 19.34 -15.33 -9.17
CA LEU A 19 20.53 -15.46 -8.31
C LEU A 19 20.44 -14.54 -7.09
N ARG A 20 19.93 -13.32 -7.24
CA ARG A 20 19.75 -12.37 -6.13
C ARG A 20 18.76 -12.90 -5.09
N ILE A 21 17.62 -13.45 -5.51
CA ILE A 21 16.65 -14.05 -4.58
C ILE A 21 17.25 -15.27 -3.90
N ALA A 22 17.84 -16.19 -4.67
CA ALA A 22 18.44 -17.40 -4.12
C ALA A 22 19.50 -17.08 -3.04
N LYS A 23 20.31 -16.03 -3.25
CA LYS A 23 21.29 -15.56 -2.26
C LYS A 23 20.66 -14.94 -1.00
N LYS A 24 19.49 -14.32 -1.12
CA LYS A 24 18.84 -13.57 -0.03
C LYS A 24 17.86 -14.41 0.78
N GLU A 25 17.12 -15.30 0.12
CA GLU A 25 15.96 -16.01 0.67
C GLU A 25 16.08 -17.54 0.52
N GLY A 26 17.18 -18.03 -0.05
CA GLY A 26 17.38 -19.45 -0.32
C GLY A 26 16.64 -19.95 -1.55
N ILE A 27 16.78 -21.24 -1.85
CA ILE A 27 16.13 -21.88 -2.99
C ILE A 27 14.61 -21.95 -2.78
N GLU A 28 14.17 -22.25 -1.55
CA GLU A 28 12.74 -22.26 -1.19
C GLU A 28 12.07 -20.90 -1.46
N GLY A 29 12.72 -19.79 -1.07
CA GLY A 29 12.20 -18.44 -1.37
C GLY A 29 12.13 -18.12 -2.87
N LEU A 30 13.05 -18.66 -3.68
CA LEU A 30 12.97 -18.54 -5.14
C LEU A 30 11.81 -19.36 -5.73
N GLU A 31 11.54 -20.56 -5.22
CA GLU A 31 10.41 -21.40 -5.65
C GLU A 31 9.07 -20.73 -5.34
N GLU A 32 8.91 -20.14 -4.15
CA GLU A 32 7.72 -19.38 -3.78
C GLU A 32 7.50 -18.15 -4.67
N GLU A 33 8.56 -17.39 -4.95
CA GLU A 33 8.49 -16.22 -5.83
C GLU A 33 8.09 -16.62 -7.27
N LEU A 34 8.64 -17.72 -7.80
CA LEU A 34 8.25 -18.28 -9.10
C LEU A 34 6.78 -18.71 -9.11
N LYS A 35 6.32 -19.36 -8.04
CA LYS A 35 4.90 -19.77 -7.89
C LYS A 35 3.97 -18.55 -7.85
N ARG A 36 4.29 -17.52 -7.05
CA ARG A 36 3.49 -16.28 -6.98
C ARG A 36 3.42 -15.60 -8.35
N ARG A 37 4.54 -15.48 -9.07
CA ARG A 37 4.58 -14.90 -10.42
C ARG A 37 3.73 -15.64 -11.43
N GLY A 38 3.73 -16.97 -11.39
CA GLY A 38 2.88 -17.80 -12.25
C GLY A 38 1.38 -17.56 -12.04
N ILE A 39 0.97 -17.15 -10.85
CA ILE A 39 -0.42 -16.84 -10.50
C ILE A 39 -0.76 -15.38 -10.85
N THR A 40 0.11 -14.43 -10.51
CA THR A 40 -0.16 -12.99 -10.64
C THR A 40 0.12 -12.42 -12.04
N GLY A 41 0.93 -13.11 -12.85
CA GLY A 41 1.35 -12.63 -14.18
C GLY A 41 2.30 -11.43 -14.14
N ILE A 42 2.84 -11.09 -12.97
CA ILE A 42 3.67 -9.89 -12.77
C ILE A 42 5.11 -10.14 -13.28
N ASN A 43 5.50 -9.37 -14.30
CA ASN A 43 6.84 -9.40 -14.92
C ASN A 43 7.68 -8.17 -14.54
N LEU A 44 7.87 -7.94 -13.24
CA LEU A 44 8.74 -6.86 -12.72
C LEU A 44 10.09 -7.41 -12.25
N PRO A 45 11.21 -6.67 -12.41
CA PRO A 45 12.53 -7.04 -11.87
C PRO A 45 12.68 -6.76 -10.35
N ALA A 46 11.58 -6.82 -9.60
CA ALA A 46 11.50 -6.65 -8.15
C ALA A 46 10.76 -7.83 -7.53
N SER A 47 11.19 -8.33 -6.36
CA SER A 47 10.46 -9.41 -5.66
C SER A 47 9.13 -8.92 -5.11
N HIS A 48 8.20 -9.85 -4.87
CA HIS A 48 6.92 -9.49 -4.24
C HIS A 48 7.15 -8.81 -2.88
N LYS A 49 8.14 -9.27 -2.10
CA LYS A 49 8.52 -8.61 -0.84
C LYS A 49 9.04 -7.17 -1.03
N GLU A 50 9.79 -6.91 -2.11
CA GLU A 50 10.24 -5.56 -2.43
C GLU A 50 9.06 -4.67 -2.84
N ILE A 51 8.13 -5.21 -3.63
CA ILE A 51 6.89 -4.53 -4.02
C ILE A 51 6.03 -4.22 -2.79
N ASP A 52 5.76 -5.22 -1.93
CA ASP A 52 4.97 -5.08 -0.71
C ASP A 52 5.55 -3.98 0.19
N LYS A 53 6.88 -3.95 0.37
CA LYS A 53 7.56 -2.93 1.16
C LYS A 53 7.41 -1.52 0.59
N GLU A 54 7.52 -1.36 -0.73
CA GLU A 54 7.30 -0.04 -1.35
C GLU A 54 5.83 0.37 -1.30
N LEU A 55 4.90 -0.58 -1.47
CA LEU A 55 3.47 -0.33 -1.30
C LEU A 55 3.16 0.14 0.13
N ASP A 56 3.77 -0.44 1.15
CA ASP A 56 3.57 0.00 2.54
C ASP A 56 4.04 1.44 2.77
N LYS A 57 5.18 1.84 2.18
CA LYS A 57 5.62 3.25 2.24
C LYS A 57 4.60 4.19 1.58
N ILE A 58 4.08 3.79 0.41
CA ILE A 58 3.06 4.58 -0.30
C ILE A 58 1.80 4.70 0.56
N LYS A 59 1.34 3.61 1.19
CA LYS A 59 0.18 3.64 2.11
C LYS A 59 0.40 4.62 3.26
N MET A 60 1.55 4.55 3.95
CA MET A 60 1.87 5.45 5.06
C MET A 60 1.93 6.90 4.61
N GLN A 61 2.53 7.18 3.45
CA GLN A 61 2.57 8.53 2.89
C GLN A 61 1.17 9.05 2.53
N VAL A 62 0.29 8.20 1.99
CA VAL A 62 -1.10 8.57 1.71
C VAL A 62 -1.83 8.91 3.01
N LEU A 63 -1.66 8.14 4.07
CA LEU A 63 -2.26 8.42 5.38
C LEU A 63 -1.76 9.76 5.95
N ASP A 64 -0.44 10.01 5.91
CA ASP A 64 0.15 11.27 6.38
C ASP A 64 -0.38 12.48 5.62
N THR A 65 -0.47 12.38 4.29
CA THR A 65 -0.96 13.48 3.44
C THR A 65 -2.45 13.74 3.65
N VAL A 66 -3.28 12.70 3.80
CA VAL A 66 -4.71 12.84 4.12
C VAL A 66 -4.92 13.46 5.51
N LEU A 67 -4.15 13.02 6.51
CA LEU A 67 -4.21 13.60 7.87
C LEU A 67 -3.80 15.08 7.86
N ALA A 68 -2.73 15.43 7.15
CA ALA A 68 -2.27 16.82 7.04
C ALA A 68 -3.35 17.72 6.40
N MET A 69 -3.96 17.28 5.30
CA MET A 69 -5.04 18.01 4.65
C MET A 69 -6.27 18.13 5.54
N SER A 70 -6.65 17.06 6.24
CA SER A 70 -7.77 17.07 7.18
C SER A 70 -7.55 18.07 8.32
N CYS A 71 -6.36 18.08 8.92
CA CYS A 71 -5.98 19.05 9.95
C CYS A 71 -6.01 20.50 9.43
N LEU A 72 -5.56 20.75 8.20
CA LEU A 72 -5.60 22.07 7.58
C LEU A 72 -7.04 22.56 7.40
N VAL A 73 -7.93 21.71 6.91
CA VAL A 73 -9.36 22.04 6.75
C VAL A 73 -10.01 22.30 8.11
N LEU A 74 -9.79 21.43 9.09
CA LEU A 74 -10.29 21.61 10.47
C LEU A 74 -9.79 22.90 11.12
N ARG A 75 -8.56 23.31 10.82
CA ARG A 75 -7.99 24.57 11.28
C ARG A 75 -8.63 25.77 10.60
N ASN A 76 -8.76 25.74 9.26
CA ASN A 76 -9.16 26.91 8.49
C ASN A 76 -10.66 27.16 8.56
N GLU A 77 -11.47 26.11 8.40
CA GLU A 77 -12.94 26.21 8.33
C GLU A 77 -13.58 26.19 9.72
N PHE A 78 -13.06 25.35 10.62
CA PHE A 78 -13.67 25.12 11.94
C PHE A 78 -12.86 25.74 13.09
N HIS A 79 -11.76 26.44 12.77
CA HIS A 79 -10.89 27.12 13.73
C HIS A 79 -10.40 26.21 14.86
N PHE A 80 -10.09 24.95 14.56
CA PHE A 80 -9.56 24.04 15.56
C PHE A 80 -8.18 24.52 16.03
N GLY A 81 -8.02 24.64 17.35
CA GLY A 81 -6.73 24.89 18.00
C GLY A 81 -5.95 23.60 18.20
N GLU A 82 -4.71 23.74 18.64
CA GLU A 82 -3.78 22.63 18.91
C GLU A 82 -4.43 21.47 19.66
N LYS A 83 -5.12 21.72 20.79
CA LYS A 83 -5.78 20.68 21.58
C LYS A 83 -6.79 19.85 20.79
N ARG A 84 -7.60 20.50 19.95
CA ARG A 84 -8.62 19.81 19.14
C ARG A 84 -7.98 19.05 17.98
N LEU A 85 -6.94 19.62 17.36
CA LEU A 85 -6.19 18.96 16.28
C LEU A 85 -5.41 17.74 16.78
N ASN A 86 -4.78 17.81 17.96
CA ASN A 86 -4.12 16.65 18.57
C ASN A 86 -5.11 15.53 18.86
N ARG A 87 -6.27 15.85 19.44
CA ARG A 87 -7.34 14.86 19.65
C ARG A 87 -7.82 14.22 18.35
N PHE A 88 -8.00 15.02 17.29
CA PHE A 88 -8.37 14.50 15.97
C PHE A 88 -7.29 13.56 15.43
N LYS A 89 -6.02 13.98 15.45
CA LYS A 89 -4.86 13.17 15.02
C LYS A 89 -4.77 11.85 15.78
N GLU A 90 -4.90 11.86 17.10
CA GLU A 90 -4.87 10.65 17.92
C GLU A 90 -5.99 9.68 17.55
N ARG A 91 -7.22 10.19 17.36
CA ARG A 91 -8.34 9.36 16.92
C ARG A 91 -8.17 8.85 15.49
N PHE A 92 -7.73 9.68 14.56
CA PHE A 92 -7.48 9.28 13.17
C PHE A 92 -6.48 8.13 13.08
N ASN A 93 -5.37 8.22 13.83
CA ASN A 93 -4.37 7.15 13.89
C ASN A 93 -4.91 5.88 14.54
N PHE A 94 -5.73 6.00 15.59
CA PHE A 94 -6.36 4.84 16.23
C PHE A 94 -7.33 4.11 15.29
N GLU A 95 -8.21 4.82 14.60
CA GLU A 95 -9.13 4.19 13.63
C GLU A 95 -8.34 3.52 12.49
N THR A 96 -7.23 4.13 12.07
CA THR A 96 -6.33 3.57 11.06
C THR A 96 -5.70 2.25 11.54
N SER A 97 -5.21 2.19 12.78
CA SER A 97 -4.68 0.92 13.33
C SER A 97 -5.76 -0.17 13.43
N CYS A 98 -7.01 0.19 13.75
CA CYS A 98 -8.11 -0.78 13.77
C CYS A 98 -8.40 -1.39 12.39
N LEU A 99 -8.21 -0.63 11.31
CA LEU A 99 -8.30 -1.13 9.93
C LEU A 99 -7.11 -2.03 9.58
N GLU A 100 -5.89 -1.67 9.99
CA GLU A 100 -4.68 -2.47 9.74
C GLU A 100 -4.71 -3.82 10.46
N ASP A 101 -5.16 -3.83 11.72
CA ASP A 101 -5.26 -5.03 12.56
C ASP A 101 -6.49 -5.91 12.22
N GLY A 102 -7.33 -5.48 11.26
CA GLY A 102 -8.53 -6.21 10.84
C GLY A 102 -9.67 -6.20 11.85
N HIS A 103 -9.64 -5.29 12.84
CA HIS A 103 -10.73 -5.09 13.79
C HIS A 103 -11.94 -4.36 13.18
N THR A 104 -11.75 -3.72 12.03
CA THR A 104 -12.78 -2.99 11.28
C THR A 104 -12.48 -3.11 9.79
N THR A 105 -13.52 -3.08 8.95
CA THR A 105 -13.37 -3.03 7.49
C THR A 105 -13.79 -1.67 6.94
N TRP A 106 -13.36 -1.35 5.72
CA TRP A 106 -13.84 -0.15 5.02
C TRP A 106 -15.37 -0.17 4.82
N ALA A 107 -15.99 -1.34 4.64
CA ALA A 107 -17.43 -1.46 4.54
C ALA A 107 -18.12 -1.01 5.83
N ASP A 108 -17.59 -1.41 6.99
CA ASP A 108 -18.10 -1.02 8.30
C ASP A 108 -18.00 0.50 8.52
N VAL A 109 -16.86 1.10 8.16
CA VAL A 109 -16.65 2.56 8.27
C VAL A 109 -17.65 3.32 7.40
N LEU A 110 -17.83 2.91 6.14
CA LEU A 110 -18.77 3.55 5.21
C LEU A 110 -20.21 3.40 5.69
N GLU A 111 -20.58 2.23 6.22
CA GLU A 111 -21.90 1.99 6.77
C GLU A 111 -22.16 2.83 8.03
N MET A 112 -21.17 2.96 8.92
CA MET A 112 -21.27 3.77 10.13
C MET A 112 -21.48 5.25 9.78
N ILE A 113 -20.65 5.81 8.88
CA ILE A 113 -20.79 7.20 8.42
C ILE A 113 -22.19 7.43 7.80
N ARG A 114 -22.65 6.51 6.95
CA ARG A 114 -23.98 6.59 6.33
C ARG A 114 -25.08 6.58 7.38
N LYS A 115 -25.03 5.65 8.34
CA LYS A 115 -26.07 5.51 9.38
C LYS A 115 -26.12 6.71 10.32
N GLU A 116 -24.97 7.24 10.72
CA GLU A 116 -24.89 8.29 11.75
C GLU A 116 -25.07 9.70 11.20
N THR A 117 -24.63 9.95 9.96
CA THR A 117 -24.59 11.30 9.39
C THR A 117 -25.46 11.47 8.15
N GLY A 118 -25.90 10.37 7.53
CA GLY A 118 -26.57 10.38 6.23
C GLY A 118 -25.64 10.66 5.05
N ILE A 119 -24.34 10.86 5.28
CA ILE A 119 -23.35 11.10 4.23
C ILE A 119 -23.00 9.78 3.55
N GLU A 120 -23.08 9.74 2.22
CA GLU A 120 -22.64 8.61 1.43
C GLU A 120 -21.23 8.84 0.88
N LEU A 121 -20.32 7.92 1.20
CA LEU A 121 -18.95 7.93 0.72
C LEU A 121 -18.69 6.66 -0.11
N GLN A 122 -17.80 6.75 -1.09
CA GLN A 122 -17.37 5.62 -1.91
C GLN A 122 -15.85 5.61 -2.04
N ILE A 123 -15.26 4.44 -1.84
CA ILE A 123 -13.84 4.20 -2.08
C ILE A 123 -13.71 3.55 -3.45
N ARG A 124 -12.91 4.15 -4.32
CA ARG A 124 -12.65 3.61 -5.67
C ARG A 124 -11.78 2.37 -5.55
N GLU A 125 -12.21 1.27 -6.17
CA GLU A 125 -11.37 0.10 -6.34
C GLU A 125 -10.37 0.33 -7.47
N ASN A 126 -9.09 0.08 -7.19
CA ASN A 126 -8.10 -0.07 -8.25
C ASN A 126 -8.28 -1.47 -8.85
N LYS A 127 -8.94 -1.56 -10.00
CA LYS A 127 -8.98 -2.77 -10.84
C LYS A 127 -7.76 -2.84 -11.74
#